data_AF-A0A9Q4Q332-F1
#
_entry.id   AF-A0A9Q4Q332-F1
#
_cell.length_a   1.000
_cell.length_b   1.000
_cell.length_c   1.000
_cell.angle_alpha   90.00
_cell.angle_beta   90.00
_cell.angle_gamma   90.00
#
_symmetry.space_group_name_H-M   'P 1'
#
loop_
_entity.id
_entity.type
_entity.pdbx_description
1 polymer ?
#
loop_
_entity_poly.entity_id
_entity_poly.type
_entity_poly.pdbx_seq_one_letter_code
_entity_poly.pdbx_strand_id
1 'polypeptide(L)'
;MTGEQVYVSHAPGDLELVQDLFSTVKNFPFGVHIALEEIESGRSRTRLEGRLANSDVVVAVLTEDAAENRWINQEIGYAVAKGIPVLPLHDEDRNRRGFIGDVEGVAIDRNNLTFTIFNLLCRLRSELAPLGALSVPNWYIRFPCTVPDCDQPVTLELEQGQTKLWKLHSHGKHLTTSCTVCGSRYYFNPATIGFVGREDGVTAQSSTRSRS
;
A
#
# COMPACT_ATOMS: atom_id res chain seq x y z
N MET A 1 -1.20 18.82 3.56
CA MET A 1 -1.16 17.37 3.26
C MET A 1 -2.42 16.77 3.85
N THR A 2 -3.41 16.46 3.03
CA THR A 2 -4.66 15.84 3.50
C THR A 2 -5.06 14.80 2.46
N GLY A 3 -4.26 13.74 2.38
CA GLY A 3 -4.70 12.48 1.80
C GLY A 3 -5.02 11.53 2.95
N GLU A 4 -5.82 10.52 2.67
CA GLU A 4 -6.23 9.49 3.61
C GLU A 4 -5.00 8.84 4.27
N GLN A 5 -5.12 8.31 5.48
CA GLN A 5 -4.03 7.77 6.28
C GLN A 5 -4.36 6.36 6.75
N VAL A 6 -3.49 5.41 6.41
CA VAL A 6 -3.55 4.02 6.85
C VAL A 6 -2.50 3.80 7.93
N TYR A 7 -2.93 3.39 9.12
CA TYR A 7 -2.05 2.93 10.19
C TYR A 7 -1.91 1.42 10.10
N VAL A 8 -0.69 0.88 10.21
CA VAL A 8 -0.45 -0.57 10.21
C VAL A 8 0.11 -0.98 11.57
N SER A 9 -0.72 -1.67 12.34
CA SER A 9 -0.37 -2.26 13.64
C SER A 9 0.12 -3.70 13.42
N HIS A 10 1.26 -4.07 13.99
CA HIS A 10 1.87 -5.40 13.81
C HIS A 10 2.79 -5.76 14.98
N ALA A 11 3.14 -7.05 15.12
CA ALA A 11 4.14 -7.45 16.12
C ALA A 11 5.55 -7.19 15.58
N PRO A 12 6.55 -7.04 16.44
CA PRO A 12 7.92 -6.71 16.02
C PRO A 12 8.52 -7.73 15.07
N GLY A 13 8.22 -9.01 15.32
CA GLY A 13 8.63 -10.13 14.47
C GLY A 13 8.03 -10.09 13.06
N ASP A 14 6.93 -9.36 12.85
CA ASP A 14 6.23 -9.29 11.57
C ASP A 14 6.75 -8.19 10.65
N LEU A 15 7.75 -7.40 11.07
CA LEU A 15 8.16 -6.20 10.33
C LEU A 15 8.51 -6.48 8.87
N GLU A 16 9.24 -7.57 8.60
CA GLU A 16 9.62 -7.97 7.23
C GLU A 16 8.37 -8.29 6.39
N LEU A 17 7.46 -9.11 6.92
CA LEU A 17 6.19 -9.44 6.27
C LEU A 17 5.37 -8.18 5.97
N VAL A 18 5.28 -7.26 6.93
CA VAL A 18 4.54 -6.00 6.76
C VAL A 18 5.20 -5.10 5.72
N GLN A 19 6.53 -5.03 5.70
CA GLN A 19 7.25 -4.28 4.67
C GLN A 19 6.98 -4.83 3.27
N ASP A 20 6.96 -6.14 3.11
CA ASP A 20 6.65 -6.79 1.83
C ASP A 20 5.22 -6.51 1.38
N LEU A 21 4.24 -6.72 2.28
CA LEU A 21 2.81 -6.53 1.99
C LEU A 21 2.48 -5.07 1.64
N PHE A 22 3.14 -4.10 2.27
CA PHE A 22 2.87 -2.67 2.07
C PHE A 22 3.87 -1.97 1.13
N SER A 23 4.84 -2.70 0.57
CA SER A 23 5.87 -2.15 -0.33
C SER A 23 5.27 -1.39 -1.51
N THR A 24 4.22 -1.95 -2.12
CA THR A 24 3.51 -1.39 -3.27
C THR A 24 2.38 -0.44 -2.85
N VAL A 25 1.73 -0.71 -1.72
CA VAL A 25 0.64 0.09 -1.15
C VAL A 25 1.10 1.53 -0.82
N LYS A 26 2.36 1.71 -0.44
CA LYS A 26 2.96 3.04 -0.17
C LYS A 26 2.99 3.99 -1.37
N ASN A 27 2.78 3.50 -2.58
CA ASN A 27 2.83 4.32 -3.81
C ASN A 27 1.48 4.96 -4.17
N PHE A 28 0.43 4.67 -3.40
CA PHE A 28 -0.92 5.20 -3.61
C PHE A 28 -1.09 6.61 -3.00
N PRO A 29 -2.16 7.36 -3.33
CA PRO A 29 -2.31 8.75 -2.93
C PRO A 29 -2.83 8.91 -1.48
N PHE A 30 -2.50 7.95 -0.61
CA PHE A 30 -2.76 7.98 0.83
C PHE A 30 -1.47 7.65 1.60
N GLY A 31 -1.35 8.17 2.81
CA GLY A 31 -0.21 7.88 3.68
C GLY A 31 -0.32 6.49 4.27
N VAL A 32 0.77 5.74 4.29
CA VAL A 32 0.88 4.47 5.03
C VAL A 32 1.89 4.66 6.15
N HIS A 33 1.43 4.52 7.39
CA HIS A 33 2.27 4.52 8.56
C HIS A 33 2.37 3.11 9.15
N ILE A 34 3.51 2.45 8.90
CA ILE A 34 3.84 1.21 9.59
C ILE A 34 4.30 1.57 11.00
N ALA A 35 3.63 1.01 12.01
CA ALA A 35 3.99 1.16 13.40
C ALA A 35 5.32 0.45 13.66
N LEU A 36 6.42 1.15 13.39
CA LEU A 36 7.71 0.74 13.93
C LEU A 36 7.60 0.87 15.44
N GLU A 37 7.83 -0.22 16.15
CA GLU A 37 8.08 -0.13 17.57
C GLU A 37 9.19 0.91 17.79
N GLU A 38 8.84 2.06 18.35
CA GLU A 38 9.80 2.90 19.09
C GLU A 38 10.17 2.17 20.41
N ILE A 39 10.37 0.85 20.35
CA ILE A 39 11.03 0.04 21.37
C ILE A 39 12.52 0.18 21.12
N GLU A 40 12.99 1.36 21.51
CA GLU A 40 14.29 1.67 22.11
C GLU A 40 14.43 3.19 22.05
N SER A 41 14.66 3.82 23.21
CA SER A 41 14.94 5.26 23.41
C SER A 41 13.76 6.25 23.52
N GLY A 42 12.82 6.01 24.43
CA GLY A 42 12.18 7.12 25.17
C GLY A 42 11.32 8.13 24.39
N ARG A 43 10.88 7.82 23.17
CA ARG A 43 9.90 8.65 22.46
C ARG A 43 8.50 8.43 23.03
N SER A 44 7.75 9.53 23.17
CA SER A 44 6.50 9.56 23.91
C SER A 44 5.37 8.84 23.16
N ARG A 45 4.70 7.91 23.84
CA ARG A 45 3.49 7.18 23.39
C ARG A 45 2.39 8.10 22.87
N THR A 46 2.35 9.35 23.34
CA THR A 46 1.46 10.41 22.82
C THR A 46 1.59 10.60 21.31
N ARG A 47 2.78 10.31 20.74
CA ARG A 47 3.01 10.42 19.30
C ARG A 47 2.35 9.30 18.51
N LEU A 48 2.34 8.06 19.03
CA LEU A 48 1.67 6.93 18.40
C LEU A 48 0.14 7.09 18.49
N GLU A 49 -0.37 7.51 19.65
CA GLU A 49 -1.78 7.87 19.82
C GLU A 49 -2.21 8.96 18.83
N GLY A 50 -1.37 10.00 18.65
CA GLY A 50 -1.64 11.06 17.68
C GLY A 50 -1.70 10.54 16.24
N ARG A 51 -0.85 9.60 15.85
CA ARG A 51 -0.89 9.01 14.50
C ARG A 51 -2.12 8.13 14.31
N LEU A 52 -2.39 7.26 15.27
CA LEU A 52 -3.55 6.39 15.26
C LEU A 52 -4.86 7.20 15.22
N ALA A 53 -4.98 8.26 16.02
CA ALA A 53 -6.16 9.13 16.07
C ALA A 53 -6.41 9.92 14.78
N ASN A 54 -5.38 10.14 13.96
CA ASN A 54 -5.48 10.84 12.67
C ASN A 54 -5.53 9.88 11.48
N SER A 55 -5.74 8.58 11.72
CA SER A 55 -5.83 7.57 10.67
C SER A 55 -7.28 7.37 10.24
N ASP A 56 -7.49 7.15 8.95
CA ASP A 56 -8.81 6.84 8.38
C ASP A 56 -9.11 5.34 8.47
N VAL A 57 -8.08 4.49 8.42
CA VAL A 57 -8.18 3.04 8.57
C VAL A 57 -6.97 2.52 9.36
N VAL A 58 -7.20 1.52 10.21
CA VAL A 58 -6.16 0.73 10.87
C VAL A 58 -6.11 -0.66 10.24
N VAL A 59 -4.97 -1.08 9.71
CA VAL A 59 -4.72 -2.48 9.36
C VAL A 59 -4.03 -3.15 10.53
N ALA A 60 -4.68 -4.15 11.14
CA ALA A 60 -4.10 -4.95 12.20
C ALA A 60 -3.56 -6.26 11.62
N VAL A 61 -2.24 -6.45 11.68
CA VAL A 61 -1.56 -7.65 11.20
C VAL A 61 -1.50 -8.66 12.35
N LEU A 62 -2.24 -9.76 12.22
CA LEU A 62 -2.58 -10.72 13.26
C LEU A 62 -1.96 -12.09 12.95
N THR A 63 -0.63 -12.14 13.04
CA THR A 63 0.11 -13.40 13.12
C THR A 63 -0.02 -13.99 14.53
N GLU A 64 0.56 -15.16 14.76
CA GLU A 64 0.61 -15.77 16.09
C GLU A 64 1.30 -14.85 17.12
N ASP A 65 2.39 -14.20 16.73
CA ASP A 65 3.14 -13.26 17.57
C ASP A 65 2.32 -12.01 17.92
N ALA A 66 1.42 -11.60 17.02
CA ALA A 66 0.58 -10.43 17.20
C ALA A 66 -0.68 -10.68 18.04
N ALA A 67 -1.25 -11.89 17.97
CA ALA A 67 -2.52 -12.20 18.64
C ALA A 67 -2.48 -11.98 20.15
N GLU A 68 -1.34 -12.29 20.78
CA GLU A 68 -1.14 -12.15 22.23
C GLU A 68 -0.41 -10.85 22.62
N ASN A 69 -0.06 -9.99 21.63
CA ASN A 69 0.64 -8.75 21.89
C ASN A 69 -0.29 -7.70 22.52
N ARG A 70 0.04 -7.27 23.74
CA ARG A 70 -0.74 -6.28 24.48
C ARG A 70 -0.87 -4.95 23.74
N TRP A 71 0.17 -4.50 23.03
CA TRP A 71 0.16 -3.21 22.35
C TRP A 71 -0.76 -3.20 21.16
N ILE A 72 -0.70 -4.24 20.32
CA ILE A 72 -1.60 -4.41 19.18
C ILE A 72 -3.06 -4.43 19.65
N ASN A 73 -3.35 -5.18 20.71
CA ASN A 73 -4.68 -5.20 21.31
C ASN A 73 -5.13 -3.82 21.83
N GLN A 74 -4.23 -3.00 22.37
CA GLN A 74 -4.53 -1.63 22.79
C GLN A 74 -4.78 -0.69 21.61
N GLU A 75 -4.00 -0.80 20.54
CA GLU A 75 -4.18 -0.02 19.32
C GLU A 75 -5.51 -0.34 18.65
N ILE A 76 -5.86 -1.63 18.54
CA ILE A 76 -7.16 -2.09 18.05
C ILE A 76 -8.28 -1.53 18.94
N GLY A 77 -8.17 -1.69 20.26
CA GLY A 77 -9.17 -1.20 21.20
C GLY A 77 -9.37 0.32 21.12
N TYR A 78 -8.29 1.08 20.97
CA TYR A 78 -8.34 2.53 20.78
C TYR A 78 -9.03 2.90 19.47
N ALA A 79 -8.65 2.27 18.36
CA ALA A 79 -9.24 2.51 17.05
C ALA A 79 -10.76 2.26 17.05
N VAL A 80 -11.18 1.12 17.61
CA VAL A 80 -12.59 0.76 17.78
C VAL A 80 -13.31 1.80 18.64
N ALA A 81 -12.73 2.20 19.78
CA ALA A 81 -13.32 3.20 20.66
C ALA A 81 -13.46 4.60 20.01
N LYS A 82 -12.62 4.90 19.02
CA LYS A 82 -12.67 6.14 18.22
C LYS A 82 -13.54 6.02 16.97
N GLY A 83 -14.09 4.85 16.68
CA GLY A 83 -14.86 4.60 15.46
C GLY A 83 -14.00 4.57 14.19
N ILE A 84 -12.69 4.33 14.32
CA ILE A 84 -11.79 4.15 13.17
C ILE A 84 -11.93 2.70 12.70
N PRO A 85 -12.27 2.45 11.42
CA PRO A 85 -12.34 1.11 10.85
C PRO A 85 -11.04 0.33 11.06
N VAL A 86 -11.17 -0.90 11.56
CA VAL A 86 -10.05 -1.84 11.69
C VAL A 86 -10.21 -2.93 10.63
N LEU A 87 -9.21 -3.06 9.76
CA LEU A 87 -9.09 -4.11 8.77
C LEU A 87 -8.12 -5.20 9.30
N PRO A 88 -8.61 -6.39 9.68
CA PRO A 88 -7.75 -7.49 10.09
C PRO A 88 -7.01 -8.09 8.89
N LEU A 89 -5.70 -8.29 9.02
CA LEU A 89 -4.85 -9.05 8.09
C LEU A 89 -4.24 -10.21 8.88
N HIS A 90 -4.68 -11.44 8.65
CA HIS A 90 -4.46 -12.54 9.61
C HIS A 90 -3.94 -13.80 8.92
N ASP A 91 -3.07 -14.56 9.58
CA ASP A 91 -2.66 -15.88 9.07
C ASP A 91 -3.77 -16.92 9.24
N GLU A 92 -4.51 -16.84 10.36
CA GLU A 92 -5.55 -17.80 10.71
C GLU A 92 -6.75 -17.09 11.31
N ASP A 93 -7.95 -17.61 11.03
CA ASP A 93 -9.21 -17.03 11.52
C ASP A 93 -9.23 -16.87 13.05
N ARG A 94 -8.60 -17.79 13.78
CA ARG A 94 -8.55 -17.79 15.25
C ARG A 94 -7.79 -16.61 15.85
N ASN A 95 -7.00 -15.89 15.06
CA ASN A 95 -6.23 -14.73 15.51
C ASN A 95 -7.09 -13.46 15.53
N ARG A 96 -8.25 -13.46 14.85
CA ARG A 96 -9.26 -12.41 15.00
C ARG A 96 -10.02 -12.65 16.30
N ARG A 97 -9.62 -11.94 17.36
CA ARG A 97 -10.24 -12.04 18.69
C ARG A 97 -10.66 -10.67 19.20
N GLY A 98 -11.43 -10.67 20.28
CA GLY A 98 -11.88 -9.44 20.92
C GLY A 98 -12.78 -8.61 20.00
N PHE A 99 -12.53 -7.30 19.94
CA PHE A 99 -13.37 -6.34 19.21
C PHE A 99 -13.45 -6.56 17.69
N ILE A 100 -12.55 -7.38 17.13
CA ILE A 100 -12.48 -7.63 15.69
C ILE A 100 -12.78 -9.09 15.32
N GLY A 101 -13.32 -9.89 16.26
CA GLY A 101 -13.63 -11.30 16.02
C GLY A 101 -14.60 -11.53 14.86
N ASP A 102 -15.61 -10.66 14.72
CA ASP A 102 -16.64 -10.74 13.69
C ASP A 102 -16.35 -9.86 12.47
N VAL A 103 -15.19 -9.19 12.44
CA VAL A 103 -14.82 -8.30 11.32
C VAL A 103 -14.17 -9.13 10.22
N GLU A 104 -14.74 -9.07 9.02
CA GLU A 104 -14.12 -9.67 7.84
C GLU A 104 -12.75 -9.04 7.57
N GLY A 105 -11.75 -9.91 7.43
CA GLY A 105 -10.37 -9.51 7.16
C GLY A 105 -9.83 -10.10 5.86
N VAL A 106 -8.56 -9.82 5.60
CA VAL A 106 -7.79 -10.45 4.54
C VAL A 106 -6.95 -11.57 5.15
N ALA A 107 -7.06 -12.78 4.61
CA ALA A 107 -6.19 -13.89 5.00
C ALA A 107 -4.81 -13.73 4.35
N ILE A 108 -3.74 -13.97 5.11
CA ILE A 108 -2.37 -13.97 4.64
C ILE A 108 -2.07 -15.34 4.04
N ASP A 109 -1.92 -15.39 2.73
CA ASP A 109 -1.35 -16.55 2.05
C ASP A 109 0.16 -16.35 1.91
N ARG A 110 0.92 -16.97 2.82
CA ARG A 110 2.39 -16.91 2.84
C ARG A 110 3.03 -17.55 1.60
N ASN A 111 2.34 -18.47 0.93
CA ASN A 111 2.80 -19.07 -0.32
C ASN A 111 2.46 -18.21 -1.54
N ASN A 112 1.58 -17.22 -1.38
CA ASN A 112 1.13 -16.32 -2.43
C ASN A 112 0.85 -14.91 -1.90
N LEU A 113 1.91 -14.20 -1.51
CA LEU A 113 1.79 -12.81 -1.04
C LEU A 113 1.19 -11.88 -2.12
N THR A 114 1.34 -12.20 -3.40
CA THR A 114 0.70 -11.43 -4.48
C THR A 114 -0.83 -11.44 -4.37
N PHE A 115 -1.42 -12.59 -4.06
CA PHE A 115 -2.86 -12.69 -3.83
C PHE A 115 -3.28 -11.94 -2.56
N THR A 116 -2.47 -12.04 -1.51
CA THR A 116 -2.69 -11.30 -0.25
C THR A 116 -2.68 -9.79 -0.48
N ILE A 117 -1.67 -9.26 -1.18
CA ILE A 117 -1.56 -7.83 -1.53
C ILE A 117 -2.75 -7.40 -2.39
N PHE A 118 -3.16 -8.21 -3.37
CA PHE A 118 -4.33 -7.90 -4.19
C PHE A 118 -5.60 -7.76 -3.34
N ASN A 119 -5.86 -8.70 -2.43
CA ASN A 119 -7.03 -8.66 -1.55
C ASN A 119 -6.95 -7.49 -0.55
N LEU A 120 -5.76 -7.19 -0.01
CA LEU A 120 -5.51 -6.02 0.82
C LEU A 120 -5.85 -4.73 0.07
N LEU A 121 -5.37 -4.57 -1.17
CA LEU A 121 -5.70 -3.44 -2.02
C LEU A 121 -7.21 -3.38 -2.31
N CYS A 122 -7.88 -4.51 -2.56
CA CYS A 122 -9.34 -4.53 -2.74
C CYS A 122 -10.06 -3.98 -1.51
N ARG A 123 -9.64 -4.40 -0.31
CA ARG A 123 -10.32 -4.00 0.91
C ARG A 123 -10.02 -2.55 1.27
N LEU A 124 -8.76 -2.11 1.18
CA LEU A 124 -8.39 -0.70 1.35
C LEU A 124 -9.13 0.20 0.35
N ARG A 125 -9.32 -0.25 -0.90
CA ARG A 125 -10.12 0.47 -1.89
C ARG A 125 -11.57 0.65 -1.49
N SER A 126 -12.15 -0.35 -0.84
CA SER A 126 -13.53 -0.30 -0.36
C SER A 126 -13.68 0.59 0.87
N GLU A 127 -12.75 0.49 1.83
CA GLU A 127 -12.80 1.26 3.09
C GLU A 127 -12.54 2.75 2.87
N LEU A 128 -11.61 3.08 1.96
CA LEU A 128 -11.24 4.47 1.66
C LEU A 128 -12.09 5.09 0.53
N ALA A 129 -13.11 4.39 0.02
CA ALA A 129 -13.96 4.94 -1.02
C ALA A 129 -15.03 5.91 -0.47
N PRO A 130 -15.29 7.03 -1.15
CA PRO A 130 -14.56 7.57 -2.29
C PRO A 130 -13.28 8.31 -1.83
N LEU A 131 -12.16 8.09 -2.51
CA LEU A 131 -10.99 8.96 -2.35
C LEU A 131 -11.28 10.31 -3.02
N GLY A 132 -11.18 11.41 -2.26
CA GLY A 132 -11.30 12.78 -2.77
C GLY A 132 -12.73 13.36 -2.90
N ALA A 133 -12.81 14.62 -3.35
CA ALA A 133 -13.99 15.48 -3.17
C ALA A 133 -15.07 15.39 -4.27
N LEU A 134 -14.84 14.70 -5.39
CA LEU A 134 -15.73 14.76 -6.57
C LEU A 134 -15.82 13.40 -7.29
N SER A 135 -16.72 12.55 -6.79
CA SER A 135 -17.49 11.50 -7.51
C SER A 135 -16.79 10.45 -8.39
N VAL A 136 -15.46 10.41 -8.49
CA VAL A 136 -14.71 9.32 -9.13
C VAL A 136 -13.53 8.96 -8.24
N PRO A 137 -13.43 7.71 -7.73
CA PRO A 137 -12.26 7.26 -6.99
C PRO A 137 -11.05 7.27 -7.92
N ASN A 138 -10.25 8.34 -7.89
CA ASN A 138 -9.02 8.44 -8.66
C ASN A 138 -7.90 7.71 -7.92
N TRP A 139 -7.95 6.38 -8.02
CA TRP A 139 -6.83 5.54 -7.64
C TRP A 139 -5.76 5.70 -8.71
N TYR A 140 -4.64 6.34 -8.38
CA TYR A 140 -3.51 6.49 -9.27
C TYR A 140 -2.21 6.30 -8.51
N ILE A 141 -1.15 5.95 -9.22
CA ILE A 141 0.21 5.99 -8.68
C ILE A 141 0.98 7.06 -9.44
N ARG A 142 1.65 7.95 -8.69
CA ARG A 142 2.51 8.99 -9.25
C ARG A 142 3.94 8.78 -8.79
N PHE A 143 4.86 8.76 -9.74
CA PHE A 143 6.28 8.51 -9.49
C PHE A 143 7.14 9.38 -10.42
N PRO A 144 8.37 9.74 -10.01
CA PRO A 144 9.30 10.41 -10.92
C PRO A 144 9.72 9.43 -12.02
N CYS A 145 9.84 9.92 -13.25
CA CYS A 145 10.45 9.17 -14.33
C CYS A 145 11.87 8.77 -13.91
N THR A 146 12.23 7.50 -14.10
CA THR A 146 13.51 6.94 -13.63
C THR A 146 14.60 6.99 -14.72
N VAL A 147 14.31 7.60 -15.87
CA VAL A 147 15.27 7.75 -16.98
C VAL A 147 16.26 8.85 -16.61
N PRO A 148 17.58 8.66 -16.81
CA PRO A 148 18.57 9.70 -16.57
C PRO A 148 18.17 11.03 -17.22
N ASP A 149 18.33 12.13 -16.49
CA ASP A 149 18.01 13.49 -16.93
C ASP A 149 16.52 13.76 -17.24
N CYS A 150 15.61 12.84 -16.89
CA CYS A 150 14.16 13.03 -17.04
C CYS A 150 13.46 12.82 -15.68
N ASP A 151 13.30 13.89 -14.91
CA ASP A 151 12.63 13.89 -13.58
C ASP A 151 11.12 14.22 -13.68
N GLN A 152 10.51 13.94 -14.84
CA GLN A 152 9.10 14.28 -15.05
C GLN A 152 8.18 13.32 -14.31
N PRO A 153 7.15 13.80 -13.61
CA PRO A 153 6.19 12.95 -12.94
C PRO A 153 5.41 12.13 -13.96
N VAL A 154 5.35 10.82 -13.73
CA VAL A 154 4.54 9.86 -14.50
C VAL A 154 3.39 9.41 -13.61
N THR A 155 2.19 9.34 -14.20
CA THR A 155 0.99 8.89 -13.50
C THR A 155 0.47 7.61 -14.16
N LEU A 156 0.22 6.59 -13.34
CA LEU A 156 -0.54 5.40 -13.70
C LEU A 156 -1.94 5.53 -13.11
N GLU A 157 -2.93 5.81 -13.97
CA GLU A 157 -4.35 5.81 -13.59
C GLU A 157 -4.87 4.37 -13.46
N LEU A 158 -5.56 4.05 -12.35
CA LEU A 158 -6.14 2.73 -12.07
C LEU A 158 -7.66 2.75 -12.27
N GLU A 159 -8.06 3.06 -13.49
CA GLU A 159 -9.46 3.14 -13.94
C GLU A 159 -10.19 1.79 -13.87
N GLN A 160 -9.44 0.69 -13.82
CA GLN A 160 -9.98 -0.65 -13.85
C GLN A 160 -10.42 -1.09 -12.46
N GLY A 161 -11.63 -1.66 -12.37
CA GLY A 161 -12.08 -2.36 -11.17
C GLY A 161 -11.24 -3.60 -10.87
N GLN A 162 -11.25 -4.03 -9.61
CA GLN A 162 -10.35 -5.09 -9.11
C GLN A 162 -10.50 -6.43 -9.85
N THR A 163 -11.72 -6.83 -10.23
CA THR A 163 -11.95 -8.06 -11.02
C THR A 163 -11.21 -8.04 -12.36
N LYS A 164 -11.16 -6.87 -13.02
CA LYS A 164 -10.47 -6.72 -14.31
C LYS A 164 -8.95 -6.75 -14.12
N LEU A 165 -8.45 -6.14 -13.04
CA LEU A 165 -7.04 -6.17 -12.67
C LEU A 165 -6.56 -7.60 -12.40
N TRP A 166 -7.33 -8.39 -11.63
CA TRP A 166 -7.01 -9.80 -11.41
C TRP A 166 -6.96 -10.61 -12.72
N LYS A 167 -7.93 -10.37 -13.62
CA LYS A 167 -7.96 -11.04 -14.93
C LYS A 167 -6.76 -10.67 -15.82
N LEU A 168 -6.27 -9.43 -15.74
CA LEU A 168 -5.05 -9.05 -16.45
C LEU A 168 -3.84 -9.80 -15.88
N HIS A 169 -3.71 -9.85 -14.54
CA HIS A 169 -2.65 -10.60 -13.88
C HIS A 169 -2.67 -12.08 -14.27
N SER A 170 -3.82 -12.76 -14.18
CA SER A 170 -3.93 -14.19 -14.48
C SER A 170 -3.62 -14.53 -15.95
N HIS A 171 -3.73 -13.55 -16.85
CA HIS A 171 -3.37 -13.69 -18.26
C HIS A 171 -1.93 -13.22 -18.57
N GLY A 172 -1.11 -12.92 -17.56
CA GLY A 172 0.26 -12.46 -17.74
C GLY A 172 0.38 -11.08 -18.42
N LYS A 173 -0.65 -10.25 -18.33
CA LYS A 173 -0.66 -8.90 -18.89
C LYS A 173 -0.15 -7.89 -17.86
N HIS A 174 0.34 -6.75 -18.37
CA HIS A 174 0.83 -5.65 -17.55
C HIS A 174 -0.10 -4.45 -17.65
N LEU A 175 -0.16 -3.66 -16.57
CA LEU A 175 -0.58 -2.27 -16.65
C LEU A 175 0.56 -1.46 -17.25
N THR A 176 0.24 -0.45 -18.06
CA THR A 176 1.27 0.38 -18.69
C THR A 176 0.91 1.85 -18.63
N THR A 177 1.92 2.69 -18.41
CA THR A 177 1.86 4.15 -18.61
C THR A 177 3.17 4.60 -19.25
N SER A 178 3.22 5.80 -19.81
CA SER A 178 4.40 6.34 -20.47
C SER A 178 4.75 7.72 -19.94
N CYS A 179 6.04 8.01 -19.85
CA CYS A 179 6.51 9.37 -19.62
C CYS A 179 6.19 10.22 -20.86
N THR A 180 5.50 11.33 -20.66
CA THR A 180 5.10 12.26 -21.74
C THR A 180 6.29 13.00 -22.36
N VAL A 181 7.45 13.01 -21.70
CA VAL A 181 8.64 13.74 -22.16
C VAL A 181 9.65 12.83 -22.85
N CYS A 182 10.13 11.77 -22.20
CA CYS A 182 11.11 10.86 -22.82
C CYS A 182 10.48 9.70 -23.60
N GLY A 183 9.16 9.54 -23.54
CA GLY A 183 8.44 8.46 -24.24
C GLY A 183 8.61 7.06 -23.62
N SER A 184 9.44 6.91 -22.58
CA SER A 184 9.69 5.63 -21.94
C SER A 184 8.42 5.04 -21.34
N ARG A 185 8.23 3.74 -21.55
CA ARG A 185 7.04 2.98 -21.14
C ARG A 185 7.34 2.17 -19.90
N TYR A 186 6.46 2.26 -18.92
CA TYR A 186 6.55 1.56 -17.64
C TYR A 186 5.53 0.44 -17.58
N TYR A 187 5.93 -0.68 -16.98
CA TYR A 187 5.13 -1.88 -16.86
C TYR A 187 4.92 -2.20 -15.38
N PHE A 188 3.68 -2.51 -15.00
CA PHE A 188 3.30 -2.83 -13.63
C PHE A 188 2.50 -4.12 -13.55
N ASN A 189 2.68 -4.86 -12.47
CA ASN A 189 1.91 -6.05 -12.15
C ASN A 189 0.47 -5.61 -11.80
N PRO A 190 -0.58 -6.10 -12.47
CA PRO A 190 -1.95 -5.65 -12.21
C PRO A 190 -2.52 -6.03 -10.83
N ALA A 191 -1.99 -7.07 -10.18
CA ALA A 191 -2.47 -7.54 -8.88
C ALA A 191 -1.88 -6.73 -7.71
N THR A 192 -0.60 -6.39 -7.78
CA THR A 192 0.11 -5.67 -6.72
C THR A 192 0.33 -4.19 -7.03
N ILE A 193 0.17 -3.81 -8.30
CA ILE A 193 0.62 -2.52 -8.87
C ILE A 193 2.13 -2.28 -8.65
N GLY A 194 2.89 -3.35 -8.43
CA GLY A 194 4.35 -3.30 -8.33
C GLY A 194 4.99 -3.05 -9.70
N PHE A 195 6.05 -2.26 -9.71
CA PHE A 195 6.87 -2.03 -10.91
C PHE A 195 7.51 -3.35 -11.38
N VAL A 196 7.35 -3.66 -12.67
CA VAL A 196 7.91 -4.86 -13.30
C VAL A 196 9.13 -4.51 -14.15
N GLY A 197 9.06 -3.38 -14.86
CA GLY A 197 10.13 -2.98 -15.76
C GLY A 197 9.79 -1.72 -16.54
N ARG A 198 10.78 -1.23 -17.27
CA ARG A 198 10.68 -0.06 -18.12
C ARG A 198 11.32 -0.37 -19.46
N GLU A 199 10.71 0.13 -20.53
CA GLU A 199 11.27 0.14 -21.88
C GLU A 199 11.54 1.59 -22.24
N ASP A 200 12.81 1.90 -22.51
CA ASP A 200 13.23 3.26 -22.80
C ASP A 200 12.74 3.68 -24.19
N GLY A 201 12.16 4.89 -24.26
CA GLY A 201 11.82 5.50 -25.54
C GLY A 201 13.09 5.73 -26.35
N VAL A 202 13.01 5.58 -27.68
CA VAL A 202 14.15 5.86 -28.57
C VAL A 202 14.66 7.28 -28.27
N THR A 203 15.89 7.36 -27.78
CA THR A 203 16.55 8.62 -27.47
C THR A 203 16.64 9.44 -28.75
N ALA A 204 16.00 10.60 -28.80
CA ALA A 204 16.38 11.63 -29.77
C ALA A 204 17.84 11.99 -29.46
N GLN A 205 18.71 11.69 -30.41
CA GLN A 205 20.14 11.97 -30.36
C GLN A 205 20.39 13.45 -30.00
N SER A 206 21.24 13.68 -29.01
CA SER A 206 22.04 14.91 -28.88
C SER A 206 23.48 14.50 -29.20
N SER A 207 23.83 14.48 -30.50
CA SER A 207 24.57 15.54 -31.20
C SER A 207 25.99 15.76 -30.68
N THR A 208 26.94 15.10 -31.37
CA THR A 208 28.18 15.69 -31.91
C THR A 208 28.77 16.89 -31.17
N ARG A 209 29.86 16.67 -30.42
CA ARG A 209 30.92 17.69 -30.28
C ARG A 209 32.28 17.11 -30.67
N SER A 210 32.57 17.30 -31.96
CA SER A 210 33.84 17.80 -32.51
C SER A 210 35.14 17.40 -31.82
N ARG A 211 35.91 16.57 -32.55
CA ARG A 211 37.37 16.65 -32.60
C ARG A 211 37.80 18.11 -32.82
N SER A 212 38.67 18.59 -31.94
CA SER A 212 39.71 19.59 -32.20
C SER A 212 40.87 19.28 -31.27
#